data_AF-A0A7X7RPI3-F1
#
_entry.id   AF-A0A7X7RPI3-F1
#
_cell.length_a   1.000
_cell.length_b   1.000
_cell.length_c   1.000
_cell.angle_alpha   90.00
_cell.angle_beta   90.00
_cell.angle_gamma   90.00
#
_symmetry.space_group_name_H-M   'P 1'
#
loop_
_entity.id
_entity.type
_entity.pdbx_description
1 polymer ?
#
loop_
_entity_poly.entity_id
_entity_poly.type
_entity_poly.pdbx_seq_one_letter_code
_entity_poly.pdbx_strand_id
1 'polypeptide(L)'
;MIKEIFKKTLILSAIMIFAVFLISYLFFGAPKDILIVFEIFLLAFLIISMQQISRNCFLENYLLNLLIEYIAVSVFVLLYGYFWNWFMKSNWWVAFIYVAIVYIPAYFLDMVIVKKEVDYINAQLERKREHERTL
;
A
#
# COMPACT_ATOMS: atom_id res chain seq x y z
N MET A 1 4.00 -19.35 -8.55
CA MET A 1 2.62 -19.79 -8.85
C MET A 1 1.60 -19.33 -7.81
N ILE A 2 1.58 -19.87 -6.57
CA ILE A 2 0.54 -19.54 -5.58
C ILE A 2 0.45 -18.03 -5.27
N LYS A 3 1.58 -17.35 -5.08
CA LYS A 3 1.65 -15.88 -4.87
C LYS A 3 0.97 -15.10 -6.01
N GLU A 4 1.18 -15.54 -7.25
CA GLU A 4 0.68 -14.84 -8.43
C GLU A 4 -0.82 -15.06 -8.62
N ILE A 5 -1.30 -16.27 -8.34
CA ILE A 5 -2.73 -16.59 -8.30
C ILE A 5 -3.41 -15.72 -7.23
N PHE A 6 -2.86 -15.69 -6.01
CA PHE A 6 -3.43 -14.91 -4.92
C PHE A 6 -3.50 -13.41 -5.24
N LYS A 7 -2.42 -12.85 -5.80
CA LYS A 7 -2.39 -11.45 -6.26
C LYS A 7 -3.47 -11.18 -7.31
N LYS A 8 -3.59 -12.03 -8.33
CA LYS A 8 -4.59 -11.87 -9.40
C LYS A 8 -6.02 -11.98 -8.85
N THR A 9 -6.28 -12.93 -7.95
CA THR A 9 -7.58 -13.09 -7.31
C THR A 9 -7.96 -11.87 -6.47
N LEU A 10 -7.05 -11.36 -5.63
CA LEU A 10 -7.31 -10.16 -4.82
C LEU A 10 -7.62 -8.93 -5.67
N ILE A 11 -6.83 -8.71 -6.73
CA ILE A 11 -7.05 -7.59 -7.65
C ILE A 11 -8.41 -7.74 -8.34
N LEU A 12 -8.74 -8.93 -8.84
CA LEU A 12 -10.02 -9.19 -9.49
C LEU A 12 -11.19 -8.97 -8.52
N SER A 13 -11.10 -9.46 -7.29
CA SER A 13 -12.11 -9.21 -6.24
C SER A 13 -12.29 -7.73 -5.95
N ALA A 14 -11.20 -6.96 -5.81
CA ALA A 14 -11.27 -5.53 -5.58
C ALA A 14 -11.97 -4.79 -6.74
N ILE A 15 -11.64 -5.13 -7.99
CA ILE A 15 -12.27 -4.56 -9.19
C ILE A 15 -13.77 -4.90 -9.25
N MET A 16 -14.15 -6.16 -8.96
CA MET A 16 -15.55 -6.57 -8.95
C MET A 16 -16.36 -5.84 -7.89
N ILE A 17 -15.83 -5.75 -6.66
CA ILE A 17 -16.48 -5.00 -5.58
C ILE A 17 -16.67 -3.54 -6.00
N PHE A 18 -15.61 -2.91 -6.49
CA PHE A 18 -15.68 -1.51 -6.96
C PHE A 18 -16.72 -1.33 -8.07
N ALA A 19 -16.76 -2.22 -9.06
CA ALA A 19 -17.73 -2.16 -10.15
C ALA A 19 -19.18 -2.29 -9.67
N VAL A 20 -19.46 -3.22 -8.73
CA VAL A 20 -20.79 -3.39 -8.15
C VAL A 20 -21.22 -2.14 -7.39
N PHE A 21 -20.33 -1.55 -6.58
CA PHE A 21 -20.60 -0.31 -5.85
C PHE A 21 -20.76 0.89 -6.78
N LEU A 22 -20.03 0.93 -7.90
CA LEU A 22 -20.17 1.96 -8.93
C LEU A 22 -21.50 1.90 -9.66
N ILE A 23 -21.93 0.70 -10.05
CA ILE A 23 -23.26 0.50 -10.63
C ILE A 23 -24.32 0.88 -9.60
N SER A 24 -24.19 0.42 -8.36
CA SER A 24 -25.15 0.76 -7.29
C SER A 24 -25.24 2.27 -7.06
N TYR A 25 -24.12 2.98 -7.13
CA TYR A 25 -24.08 4.44 -7.04
C TYR A 25 -24.86 5.13 -8.18
N LEU A 26 -24.71 4.65 -9.41
CA LEU A 26 -25.37 5.22 -10.58
C LEU A 26 -26.89 5.01 -10.57
N PHE A 27 -27.37 3.86 -10.06
CA PHE A 27 -28.79 3.52 -10.05
C PHE A 27 -29.55 3.99 -8.81
N PHE A 28 -28.92 3.92 -7.63
CA PHE A 28 -29.57 4.20 -6.34
C PHE A 28 -29.06 5.49 -5.68
N GLY A 29 -28.14 6.21 -6.32
CA GLY A 29 -27.54 7.44 -5.78
C GLY A 29 -26.47 7.17 -4.73
N ALA A 30 -26.28 8.09 -3.80
CA ALA A 30 -25.16 8.11 -2.86
C ALA A 30 -25.58 7.82 -1.40
N PRO A 31 -26.10 6.62 -1.07
CA PRO A 31 -26.28 6.25 0.33
C PRO A 31 -24.91 6.20 1.03
N LYS A 32 -24.89 6.50 2.32
CA LYS A 32 -23.66 6.66 3.12
C LYS A 32 -22.71 5.46 3.02
N ASP A 33 -23.26 4.25 2.96
CA ASP A 33 -22.48 3.01 2.89
C ASP A 33 -21.70 2.87 1.57
N ILE A 34 -22.31 3.30 0.45
CA ILE A 34 -21.65 3.30 -0.86
C ILE A 34 -20.56 4.37 -0.88
N LEU A 35 -20.83 5.54 -0.29
CA LEU A 35 -19.91 6.66 -0.22
C LEU A 35 -18.60 6.28 0.50
N ILE A 36 -18.69 5.54 1.61
CA ILE A 36 -17.52 5.02 2.34
C ILE A 36 -16.62 4.16 1.43
N VAL A 37 -17.19 3.32 0.55
CA VAL A 37 -16.40 2.48 -0.36
C VAL A 37 -15.59 3.34 -1.33
N PHE A 38 -16.18 4.41 -1.87
CA PHE A 38 -15.47 5.36 -2.73
C PHE A 38 -14.41 6.14 -1.98
N GLU A 39 -14.70 6.56 -0.75
CA GLU A 39 -13.76 7.27 0.09
C GLU A 39 -12.54 6.40 0.44
N ILE A 40 -12.74 5.11 0.77
CA ILE A 40 -11.65 4.15 1.00
C ILE A 40 -10.87 3.91 -0.29
N PHE A 41 -11.55 3.79 -1.43
CA PHE A 41 -10.88 3.62 -2.72
C PHE A 41 -9.99 4.82 -3.06
N LEU A 42 -10.48 6.04 -2.88
CA LEU A 42 -9.72 7.27 -3.12
C LEU A 42 -8.54 7.39 -2.15
N LEU A 43 -8.72 7.03 -0.87
CA LEU A 43 -7.62 6.98 0.10
C LEU A 43 -6.52 6.00 -0.34
N ALA A 44 -6.91 4.78 -0.73
CA ALA A 44 -5.97 3.76 -1.22
C ALA A 44 -5.21 4.25 -2.46
N PHE A 45 -5.90 4.89 -3.40
CA PHE A 45 -5.30 5.48 -4.59
C PHE A 45 -4.27 6.57 -4.24
N LEU A 46 -4.59 7.46 -3.31
CA LEU A 46 -3.68 8.53 -2.86
C LEU A 46 -2.44 7.97 -2.16
N ILE A 47 -2.61 6.98 -1.27
CA ILE A 47 -1.51 6.32 -0.57
C ILE A 47 -0.54 5.66 -1.57
N ILE A 48 -1.07 4.88 -2.51
CA ILE A 48 -0.25 4.20 -3.53
C ILE A 48 0.48 5.24 -4.39
N SER A 49 -0.20 6.34 -4.75
CA SER A 49 0.40 7.42 -5.52
C SER A 49 1.55 8.10 -4.75
N MET A 50 1.35 8.39 -3.47
CA MET A 50 2.40 8.94 -2.59
C MET A 50 3.58 7.98 -2.44
N GLN A 51 3.31 6.69 -2.23
CA GLN A 51 4.33 5.65 -2.13
C GLN A 51 5.16 5.56 -3.42
N GLN A 52 4.50 5.59 -4.59
CA GLN A 52 5.18 5.58 -5.88
C GLN A 52 6.06 6.82 -6.09
N ILE A 53 5.60 8.01 -5.66
CA ILE A 53 6.39 9.25 -5.71
C ILE A 53 7.59 9.16 -4.74
N SER A 54 7.38 8.68 -3.52
CA SER A 54 8.44 8.51 -2.51
C SER A 54 9.56 7.61 -3.01
N ARG A 55 9.19 6.48 -3.63
CA ARG A 55 10.14 5.51 -4.20
C ARG A 55 11.00 6.10 -5.32
N ASN A 56 10.48 7.09 -6.05
CA ASN A 56 11.21 7.76 -7.14
C ASN A 56 12.04 8.97 -6.67
N CYS A 57 11.76 9.55 -5.50
CA CYS A 57 12.39 10.80 -5.03
C CYS A 57 13.40 10.63 -3.89
N PHE A 58 13.29 9.62 -3.02
CA PHE A 58 14.06 9.58 -1.77
C PHE A 58 15.16 8.51 -1.69
N LEU A 59 16.39 9.02 -1.53
CA LEU A 59 17.56 8.60 -0.75
C LEU A 59 18.07 7.14 -0.75
N GLU A 60 19.41 7.04 -0.81
CA GLU A 60 20.26 5.85 -0.76
C GLU A 60 20.07 4.96 0.49
N ASN A 61 19.43 5.48 1.55
CA ASN A 61 19.23 4.78 2.83
C ASN A 61 17.82 4.16 2.93
N TYR A 62 17.73 2.86 2.67
CA TYR A 62 16.49 2.07 2.66
C TYR A 62 15.64 2.18 3.94
N LEU A 63 16.25 2.09 5.13
CA LEU A 63 15.52 2.13 6.41
C LEU A 63 14.87 3.49 6.70
N LEU A 64 15.56 4.58 6.32
CA LEU A 64 15.09 5.94 6.59
C LEU A 64 13.95 6.31 5.62
N ASN A 65 14.09 5.92 4.36
CA ASN A 65 13.04 6.11 3.36
C ASN A 65 11.73 5.40 3.79
N LEU A 66 11.86 4.18 4.29
CA LEU A 66 10.71 3.42 4.75
C LEU A 66 10.04 4.02 5.99
N LEU A 67 10.82 4.53 6.95
CA LEU A 67 10.27 5.21 8.13
C LEU A 67 9.50 6.47 7.73
N ILE A 68 10.06 7.26 6.81
CA ILE A 68 9.40 8.47 6.27
C ILE A 68 8.11 8.09 5.56
N GLU A 69 8.12 7.04 4.75
CA GLU A 69 6.94 6.56 4.03
C GLU A 69 5.82 6.14 4.99
N TYR A 70 6.16 5.39 6.05
CA TYR A 70 5.21 5.02 7.09
C TYR A 70 4.57 6.23 7.77
N ILE A 71 5.39 7.20 8.17
CA ILE A 71 4.93 8.41 8.85
C ILE A 71 4.05 9.23 7.90
N ALA A 72 4.47 9.40 6.66
CA ALA A 72 3.72 10.14 5.64
C ALA A 72 2.34 9.51 5.41
N VAL A 73 2.26 8.19 5.21
CA VAL A 73 0.97 7.52 5.01
C VAL A 73 0.09 7.60 6.26
N SER A 74 0.66 7.42 7.45
CA SER A 74 -0.09 7.52 8.71
C SER A 74 -0.72 8.91 8.89
N VAL A 75 0.06 9.97 8.66
CA VAL A 75 -0.43 11.36 8.72
C VAL A 75 -1.50 11.60 7.65
N PHE A 76 -1.32 11.07 6.44
CA PHE A 76 -2.27 11.26 5.36
C PHE A 76 -3.61 10.58 5.63
N VAL A 77 -3.61 9.36 6.17
CA VAL A 77 -4.84 8.64 6.58
C VAL A 77 -5.58 9.41 7.67
N LEU A 78 -4.87 9.98 8.64
CA LEU A 78 -5.49 10.78 9.71
C LEU A 78 -6.12 12.06 9.18
N LEU A 79 -5.40 12.79 8.32
CA LEU A 79 -5.94 14.00 7.69
C LEU A 79 -7.16 13.67 6.84
N TYR A 80 -7.09 12.63 6.02
CA TYR A 80 -8.18 12.22 5.16
C TYR A 80 -9.42 11.80 5.95
N GLY A 81 -9.25 10.95 6.97
CA GLY A 81 -10.35 10.53 7.83
C GLY A 81 -10.92 11.67 8.69
N TYR A 82 -10.12 12.69 9.02
CA TYR A 82 -10.62 13.92 9.63
C TYR A 82 -11.51 14.72 8.67
N PHE A 83 -11.08 14.91 7.41
CA PHE A 83 -11.87 15.63 6.42
C PHE A 83 -13.22 14.95 6.17
N TRP A 84 -13.24 13.61 6.03
CA TRP A 84 -14.45 12.84 5.74
C TRP A 84 -15.24 12.41 6.99
N ASN A 85 -14.89 12.93 8.18
CA ASN A 85 -15.57 12.62 9.45
C ASN A 85 -15.68 11.11 9.74
N TRP A 86 -14.67 10.33 9.35
CA TRP A 86 -14.60 8.89 9.64
C TRP A 86 -14.51 8.60 11.13
N PHE A 87 -13.96 9.55 11.89
CA PHE A 87 -13.77 9.45 13.32
C PHE A 87 -14.56 10.55 14.02
N MET A 88 -15.25 10.20 15.11
CA MET A 88 -15.69 11.18 16.09
C MET A 88 -14.45 11.94 16.59
N LYS A 89 -14.51 13.26 16.69
CA LYS A 89 -13.40 14.11 17.19
C LYS A 89 -12.75 13.60 18.48
N SER A 90 -13.54 12.93 19.33
CA SER A 90 -13.06 12.32 20.57
C SER A 90 -12.24 11.03 20.37
N ASN A 91 -12.42 10.25 19.30
CA ASN A 91 -11.86 8.90 19.16
C ASN A 91 -10.80 8.78 18.04
N TRP A 92 -10.16 9.89 17.69
CA TRP A 92 -9.10 9.95 16.68
C TRP A 92 -7.92 8.98 16.93
N TRP A 93 -7.63 8.61 18.18
CA TRP A 93 -6.63 7.60 18.52
C TRP A 93 -6.96 6.19 18.02
N VAL A 94 -8.24 5.86 17.79
CA VAL A 94 -8.65 4.54 17.28
C VAL A 94 -8.20 4.37 15.82
N ALA A 95 -8.11 5.47 15.07
CA ALA A 95 -7.58 5.47 13.71
C ALA A 95 -6.13 4.97 13.65
N PHE A 96 -5.29 5.36 14.62
CA PHE A 96 -3.91 4.89 14.70
C PHE A 96 -3.81 3.38 14.91
N ILE A 97 -4.72 2.79 15.69
CA ILE A 97 -4.74 1.35 15.94
C ILE A 97 -5.08 0.59 14.66
N TYR A 98 -6.10 1.05 13.91
CA TYR A 98 -6.47 0.43 12.64
C TYR A 98 -5.37 0.55 11.60
N VAL A 99 -4.74 1.72 11.48
CA VAL A 99 -3.61 1.93 10.57
C VAL A 99 -2.45 1.00 10.97
N ALA A 100 -2.09 0.94 12.25
CA ALA A 100 -1.00 0.08 12.71
C ALA A 100 -1.24 -1.40 12.38
N ILE A 101 -2.45 -1.92 12.60
CA ILE A 101 -2.79 -3.33 12.31
C ILE A 101 -2.65 -3.67 10.82
N VAL A 102 -2.99 -2.75 9.91
CA VAL A 102 -2.87 -2.99 8.47
C VAL A 102 -1.43 -2.78 7.99
N TYR A 103 -0.75 -1.78 8.55
CA TYR A 103 0.56 -1.35 8.06
C TYR A 103 1.71 -2.21 8.58
N ILE A 104 1.62 -2.76 9.79
CA ILE A 104 2.66 -3.66 10.33
C ILE A 104 2.81 -4.92 9.45
N PRO A 105 1.75 -5.66 9.09
CA PRO A 105 1.86 -6.80 8.17
C PRO A 105 2.34 -6.39 6.78
N ALA A 106 1.87 -5.27 6.25
CA ALA A 106 2.31 -4.75 4.95
C ALA A 106 3.83 -4.47 4.95
N TYR A 107 4.33 -3.86 6.03
CA TYR A 107 5.74 -3.61 6.24
C TYR A 107 6.58 -4.89 6.27
N PHE A 108 6.14 -5.91 7.02
CA PHE A 108 6.81 -7.21 7.03
C PHE A 108 6.87 -7.84 5.62
N LEU A 109 5.79 -7.70 4.85
CA LEU A 109 5.70 -8.23 3.50
C LEU A 109 6.67 -7.51 2.55
N ASP A 110 6.73 -6.18 2.61
CA ASP A 110 7.65 -5.38 1.81
C ASP A 110 9.11 -5.65 2.17
N MET A 111 9.45 -5.76 3.46
CA MET A 111 10.81 -6.13 3.88
C MET A 111 11.24 -7.49 3.33
N VAL A 112 10.35 -8.49 3.34
CA VAL A 112 10.62 -9.82 2.78
C VAL A 112 10.82 -9.75 1.26
N ILE A 113 10.07 -8.89 0.56
CA ILE A 113 10.20 -8.69 -0.89
C ILE A 113 11.52 -8.02 -1.21
N VAL A 114 11.87 -6.93 -0.52
CA VAL A 114 13.12 -6.21 -0.76
C VAL A 114 14.33 -7.09 -0.46
N LYS A 115 14.31 -7.85 0.63
CA LYS A 115 15.38 -8.80 0.94
C LYS A 115 15.58 -9.82 -0.19
N LYS A 116 14.47 -10.37 -0.73
CA LYS A 116 14.53 -11.29 -1.88
C LYS A 116 15.10 -10.63 -3.15
N GLU A 117 14.76 -9.37 -3.42
CA GLU A 117 15.30 -8.65 -4.58
C GLU A 117 16.80 -8.37 -4.42
N VAL A 118 17.24 -7.97 -3.23
CA VAL A 118 18.67 -7.76 -2.92
C VAL A 118 19.46 -9.07 -3.05
N ASP A 119 18.95 -10.16 -2.48
CA ASP A 119 19.59 -11.48 -2.57
C ASP A 119 19.68 -11.94 -4.03
N TYR A 120 18.65 -11.67 -4.84
CA TYR A 120 18.65 -11.98 -6.27
C TYR A 120 19.70 -11.17 -7.03
N ILE A 121 19.84 -9.87 -6.77
CA ILE A 121 20.83 -9.00 -7.41
C ILE A 121 22.25 -9.43 -7.02
N ASN A 122 22.49 -9.71 -5.74
CA ASN A 122 23.80 -10.18 -5.27
C ASN A 122 24.18 -11.52 -5.91
N ALA A 123 23.23 -12.47 -6.00
CA ALA A 123 23.46 -13.75 -6.66
C ALA A 123 23.74 -13.63 -8.17
N GLN A 124 23.23 -12.59 -8.83
CA GLN A 124 23.55 -12.30 -10.23
C GLN A 124 24.94 -11.65 -10.40
N LEU A 125 25.30 -10.72 -9.50
CA LEU A 125 26.61 -10.08 -9.49
C LEU A 125 27.74 -11.08 -9.21
N GLU A 126 27.50 -12.01 -8.30
CA GLU A 126 28.47 -13.06 -7.94
C GLU A 126 28.74 -14.01 -9.12
N ARG A 127 27.69 -14.45 -9.82
CA ARG A 127 27.82 -15.25 -11.05
C ARG A 127 28.61 -14.54 -12.15
N LYS A 128 28.41 -13.23 -12.32
CA LYS A 128 29.19 -12.44 -13.29
C LYS A 128 30.66 -12.38 -12.92
N ARG A 129 30.98 -12.15 -11.64
CA ARG A 129 32.36 -12.12 -11.15
C ARG A 129 33.06 -13.48 -11.27
N GLU A 130 32.36 -14.58 -11.03
CA GLU A 130 32.92 -15.92 -11.23
C GLU A 130 33.25 -16.17 -12.71
N HIS A 131 32.36 -15.77 -13.62
CA HIS A 131 32.58 -15.94 -15.06
C HIS A 131 33.80 -15.15 -15.56
N GLU A 132 34.01 -13.93 -15.06
CA GLU A 132 35.18 -13.11 -15.36
C GLU A 132 36.49 -13.66 -14.78
N ARG A 133 36.45 -14.45 -13.69
CA ARG A 133 37.64 -15.09 -13.10
C ARG A 133 38.05 -16.39 -13.80
N THR A 134 37.14 -17.00 -14.54
CA THR A 134 37.38 -18.26 -15.28
C THR A 134 37.85 -18.04 -16.73
N LEU A 135 37.91 -16.78 -17.17
CA LEU A 135 38.48 -16.32 -18.44
C LEU A 135 39.93 -15.85 -18.24
#